data_AF-A0A3A6NN23-F1
#
_entry.id   AF-A0A3A6NN23-F1
#
_cell.length_a   1.000
_cell.length_b   1.000
_cell.length_c   1.000
_cell.angle_alpha   90.00
_cell.angle_beta   90.00
_cell.angle_gamma   90.00
#
_symmetry.space_group_name_H-M   'P 1'
#
loop_
_entity.id
_entity.type
_entity.pdbx_description
1 polymer ?
#
loop_
_entity_poly.entity_id
_entity_poly.type
_entity_poly.pdbx_seq_one_letter_code
_entity_poly.pdbx_strand_id
1 'polypeptide(L)'
;MVLKYINRILYALGIALGLIFVYNLSDSYARTIELQERGREALESSTYEAFMPTRYYNPTLLFDEIVEDSGVMYQVKIYEVAYIRLLEDELVVVDGIHVLMIQDDGPLQTEFFQVQFVQESATIDYVGYRYFDLPVYSVMNAETATMFARREIFYNPSLVFEPITGFKVYQNEDVLFEIELDLQEDDFVIKEELESYIAIHNDAPSEEDLHYALSPEVIIDTKPIVIRNLSIYIILSSLITYLIFKYRNKKLGRKDPTEALKKDLDRLQ
;
A
#
# COMPACT_ATOMS: atom_id res chain seq x y z
N MET A 1 7.07 45.76 -14.97
CA MET A 1 5.65 45.30 -15.05
C MET A 1 5.56 43.78 -14.90
N VAL A 2 6.41 43.04 -15.61
CA VAL A 2 6.55 41.57 -15.59
C VAL A 2 6.69 40.95 -14.18
N LEU A 3 7.55 41.50 -13.31
CA LEU A 3 7.80 40.96 -11.95
C LEU A 3 6.55 40.89 -11.05
N LYS A 4 5.56 41.79 -11.23
CA LYS A 4 4.31 41.78 -10.46
C LYS A 4 3.38 40.63 -10.89
N TYR A 5 3.39 40.28 -12.18
CA TYR A 5 2.60 39.17 -12.70
C TYR A 5 3.24 37.83 -12.34
N ILE A 6 4.58 37.73 -12.38
CA ILE A 6 5.32 36.55 -11.92
C ILE A 6 4.96 36.21 -10.47
N ASN A 7 4.99 37.18 -9.54
CA ASN A 7 4.66 36.90 -8.14
C ASN A 7 3.21 36.45 -7.92
N ARG A 8 2.25 36.89 -8.76
CA ARG A 8 0.86 36.44 -8.70
C ARG A 8 0.69 35.03 -9.25
N ILE A 9 1.40 34.72 -10.34
CA ILE A 9 1.43 33.38 -10.93
C ILE A 9 2.05 32.39 -9.94
N LEU A 10 3.21 32.71 -9.35
CA LEU A 10 3.85 31.87 -8.34
C LEU A 10 2.95 31.64 -7.11
N TYR A 11 2.23 32.67 -6.68
CA TYR A 11 1.27 32.54 -5.58
C TYR A 11 0.10 31.60 -5.92
N ALA A 12 -0.51 31.77 -7.09
CA ALA A 12 -1.58 30.90 -7.56
C ALA A 12 -1.11 29.45 -7.73
N LEU A 13 0.10 29.26 -8.24
CA LEU A 13 0.72 27.95 -8.41
C LEU A 13 1.01 27.30 -7.04
N GLY A 14 1.47 28.06 -6.05
CA GLY A 14 1.62 27.59 -4.67
C GLY A 14 0.29 27.16 -4.05
N ILE A 15 -0.79 27.91 -4.26
CA ILE A 15 -2.13 27.50 -3.80
C ILE A 15 -2.58 26.21 -4.48
N ALA A 16 -2.40 26.10 -5.80
CA ALA A 16 -2.79 24.92 -6.57
C ALA A 16 -2.00 23.67 -6.12
N LEU A 17 -0.68 23.79 -5.93
CA LEU A 17 0.13 22.70 -5.39
C LEU A 17 -0.29 22.32 -3.97
N GLY A 18 -0.59 23.30 -3.11
CA GLY A 18 -1.08 23.02 -1.76
C GLY A 18 -2.45 22.31 -1.78
N LEU A 19 -3.32 22.60 -2.75
CA LEU A 19 -4.60 21.92 -2.90
C LEU A 19 -4.42 20.44 -3.30
N ILE A 20 -3.53 20.17 -4.26
CA ILE A 20 -3.17 18.80 -4.66
C ILE A 20 -2.55 18.05 -3.48
N PHE A 21 -1.66 18.72 -2.74
CA PHE A 21 -1.03 18.15 -1.55
C PHE A 21 -2.05 17.78 -0.46
N VAL A 22 -2.98 18.69 -0.13
CA VAL A 22 -4.03 18.43 0.86
C VAL A 22 -4.95 17.30 0.41
N TYR A 23 -5.28 17.24 -0.88
CA TYR A 23 -6.06 16.13 -1.44
C TYR A 23 -5.35 14.79 -1.23
N ASN A 24 -4.12 14.65 -1.71
CA ASN A 24 -3.35 13.40 -1.63
C ASN A 24 -3.13 12.97 -0.17
N LEU A 25 -2.77 13.91 0.70
CA LEU A 25 -2.55 13.64 2.12
C LEU A 25 -3.84 13.20 2.81
N SER A 26 -4.97 13.85 2.51
CA SER A 26 -6.26 13.50 3.13
C SER A 26 -6.78 12.15 2.64
N ASP A 27 -6.62 11.85 1.36
CA ASP A 27 -7.02 10.55 0.78
C ASP A 27 -6.16 9.42 1.34
N SER A 28 -4.84 9.58 1.32
CA SER A 28 -3.88 8.60 1.87
C SER A 28 -4.12 8.34 3.36
N TYR A 29 -4.34 9.40 4.15
CA TYR A 29 -4.65 9.28 5.57
C TYR A 29 -5.98 8.57 5.83
N ALA A 30 -7.04 8.93 5.09
CA ALA A 30 -8.35 8.30 5.22
C ALA A 30 -8.29 6.80 4.88
N ARG A 31 -7.59 6.43 3.80
CA ARG A 31 -7.37 5.03 3.42
C ARG A 31 -6.61 4.26 4.49
N THR A 32 -5.55 4.86 5.03
CA THR A 32 -4.72 4.23 6.05
C THR A 32 -5.55 3.90 7.29
N ILE A 33 -6.36 4.85 7.79
CA ILE A 33 -7.21 4.62 8.97
C ILE A 33 -8.25 3.53 8.69
N GLU A 34 -8.94 3.60 7.56
CA GLU A 34 -9.97 2.60 7.24
C GLU A 34 -9.37 1.19 7.11
N LEU A 35 -8.20 1.07 6.47
CA LEU A 35 -7.50 -0.20 6.33
C LEU A 35 -6.97 -0.72 7.67
N GLN A 36 -6.48 0.16 8.54
CA GLN A 36 -6.08 -0.20 9.90
C GLN A 36 -7.26 -0.72 10.71
N GLU A 37 -8.40 -0.03 10.66
CA GLU A 37 -9.59 -0.43 11.42
C GLU A 37 -10.13 -1.78 10.94
N ARG A 38 -10.27 -1.96 9.63
CA ARG A 38 -10.66 -3.25 9.03
C ARG A 38 -9.65 -4.35 9.35
N GLY A 39 -8.36 -4.03 9.35
CA GLY A 39 -7.31 -4.97 9.73
C GLY A 39 -7.40 -5.37 11.21
N ARG A 40 -7.76 -4.45 12.12
CA ARG A 40 -8.04 -4.79 13.53
C ARG A 40 -9.25 -5.69 13.67
N GLU A 41 -10.36 -5.36 13.02
CA GLU A 41 -11.57 -6.20 13.02
C GLU A 41 -11.27 -7.60 12.46
N ALA A 42 -10.48 -7.69 11.40
CA ALA A 42 -10.03 -8.95 10.81
C ALA A 42 -9.18 -9.77 11.79
N LEU A 43 -8.29 -9.14 12.55
CA LEU A 43 -7.49 -9.82 13.58
C LEU A 43 -8.34 -10.31 14.75
N GLU A 44 -9.25 -9.47 15.25
CA GLU A 44 -10.13 -9.82 16.36
C GLU A 44 -11.10 -10.97 16.00
N SER A 45 -11.49 -11.06 14.73
CA SER A 45 -12.36 -12.12 14.20
C SER A 45 -11.60 -13.32 13.62
N SER A 46 -10.26 -13.29 13.61
CA SER A 46 -9.41 -14.30 12.95
C SER A 46 -9.75 -14.52 11.47
N THR A 47 -10.21 -13.46 10.77
CA THR A 47 -10.52 -13.46 9.33
C THR A 47 -9.30 -12.95 8.55
N TYR A 48 -8.27 -13.80 8.42
CA TYR A 48 -6.98 -13.41 7.85
C TYR A 48 -7.02 -13.17 6.33
N GLU A 49 -8.09 -13.59 5.67
CA GLU A 49 -8.34 -13.42 4.24
C GLU A 49 -8.40 -11.94 3.84
N ALA A 50 -8.70 -11.05 4.80
CA ALA A 50 -8.67 -9.60 4.62
C ALA A 50 -7.26 -9.05 4.27
N PHE A 51 -6.20 -9.81 4.53
CA PHE A 51 -4.82 -9.44 4.21
C PHE A 51 -4.33 -9.98 2.86
N MET A 52 -5.14 -10.75 2.14
CA MET A 52 -4.74 -11.35 0.86
C MET A 52 -4.45 -10.28 -0.20
N PRO A 53 -3.28 -10.34 -0.87
CA PRO A 53 -2.87 -9.31 -1.83
C PRO A 53 -3.52 -9.47 -3.20
N THR A 54 -4.15 -10.60 -3.47
CA THR A 54 -4.73 -10.95 -4.78
C THR A 54 -6.19 -11.37 -4.63
N ARG A 55 -6.90 -11.44 -5.76
CA ARG A 55 -8.32 -11.81 -5.80
C ARG A 55 -8.57 -13.27 -5.45
N TYR A 56 -7.70 -14.18 -5.87
CA TYR A 56 -7.86 -15.62 -5.65
C TYR A 56 -6.82 -16.11 -4.65
N TYR A 57 -7.23 -16.99 -3.74
CA TYR A 57 -6.36 -17.66 -2.78
C TYR A 57 -6.91 -19.06 -2.47
N ASN A 58 -6.06 -19.99 -2.05
CA ASN A 58 -6.47 -21.32 -1.64
C ASN A 58 -6.86 -21.26 -0.16
N PRO A 59 -8.08 -21.65 0.23
CA PRO A 59 -8.47 -21.71 1.64
C PRO A 59 -7.69 -22.78 2.42
N THR A 60 -7.10 -23.76 1.73
CA THR A 60 -6.19 -24.73 2.34
C THR A 60 -4.79 -24.12 2.40
N LEU A 61 -4.28 -23.97 3.62
CA LEU A 61 -2.95 -23.42 3.87
C LEU A 61 -1.85 -24.38 3.40
N LEU A 62 -0.82 -23.83 2.77
CA LEU A 62 0.42 -24.55 2.48
C LEU A 62 1.22 -24.79 3.77
N PHE A 63 1.07 -23.91 4.76
CA PHE A 63 1.74 -24.01 6.05
C PHE A 63 0.97 -23.20 7.12
N ASP A 64 0.90 -23.72 8.35
CA ASP A 64 0.28 -23.06 9.52
C ASP A 64 0.92 -23.56 10.82
N GLU A 65 1.92 -22.83 11.32
CA GLU A 65 2.55 -23.15 12.61
C GLU A 65 2.86 -21.90 13.43
N ILE A 66 3.05 -22.10 14.73
CA ILE A 66 3.46 -21.06 15.65
C ILE A 66 4.97 -21.19 15.90
N VAL A 67 5.69 -20.10 15.68
CA VAL A 67 7.14 -20.00 15.86
C VAL A 67 7.43 -19.03 17.00
N GLU A 68 8.30 -19.44 17.92
CA GLU A 68 8.77 -18.61 19.02
C GLU A 68 10.15 -18.06 18.70
N ASP A 69 10.32 -16.74 18.81
CA ASP A 69 11.62 -16.10 18.86
C ASP A 69 11.68 -15.13 20.05
N SER A 70 12.72 -15.28 20.88
CA SER A 70 13.04 -14.31 21.94
C SER A 70 11.87 -13.98 22.87
N GLY A 71 10.95 -14.92 23.07
CA GLY A 71 9.73 -14.78 23.88
C GLY A 71 8.54 -14.10 23.17
N VAL A 72 8.64 -13.88 21.85
CA VAL A 72 7.59 -13.41 20.97
C VAL A 72 7.09 -14.58 20.12
N MET A 73 5.76 -14.77 20.08
CA MET A 73 5.12 -15.82 19.31
C MET A 73 4.58 -15.25 18.00
N TYR A 74 4.90 -15.91 16.88
CA TYR A 74 4.35 -15.62 15.57
C TYR A 74 3.57 -16.82 15.06
N GLN A 75 2.30 -16.63 14.72
CA GLN A 75 1.59 -17.57 13.87
C GLN A 75 1.95 -17.30 12.42
N VAL A 76 2.62 -18.25 11.77
CA VAL A 76 3.04 -18.14 10.38
C VAL A 76 2.13 -18.98 9.50
N LYS A 77 1.43 -18.31 8.59
CA LYS A 77 0.54 -18.90 7.61
C LYS A 77 1.08 -18.66 6.21
N ILE A 78 1.13 -19.69 5.39
CA ILE A 78 1.50 -19.58 3.97
C ILE A 78 0.29 -19.99 3.13
N TYR A 79 -0.15 -19.08 2.26
CA TYR A 79 -1.25 -19.26 1.34
C TYR A 79 -0.71 -19.43 -0.08
N GLU A 80 -1.34 -20.31 -0.84
CA GLU A 80 -1.29 -20.21 -2.30
C GLU A 80 -2.23 -19.07 -2.74
N VAL A 81 -1.73 -18.18 -3.60
CA VAL A 81 -2.46 -17.01 -4.09
C VAL A 81 -2.32 -16.87 -5.59
N ALA A 82 -3.35 -16.33 -6.25
CA ALA A 82 -3.31 -16.06 -7.68
C ALA A 82 -4.09 -14.80 -8.09
N TYR A 83 -3.69 -14.24 -9.22
CA TYR A 83 -4.47 -13.23 -9.93
C TYR A 83 -4.53 -13.55 -11.43
N ILE A 84 -5.58 -13.04 -12.08
CA ILE A 84 -5.78 -13.15 -13.52
C ILE A 84 -5.49 -11.77 -14.13
N ARG A 85 -4.67 -11.72 -15.18
CA ARG A 85 -4.41 -10.50 -15.96
C ARG A 85 -4.76 -10.72 -17.42
N LEU A 86 -5.20 -9.65 -18.08
CA LEU A 86 -5.38 -9.64 -19.52
C LEU A 86 -4.06 -9.24 -20.20
N LEU A 87 -3.52 -10.12 -21.04
CA LEU A 87 -2.32 -9.89 -21.83
C LEU A 87 -2.63 -10.19 -23.30
N GLU A 88 -2.55 -9.18 -24.16
CA GLU A 88 -2.77 -9.35 -25.61
C GLU A 88 -4.08 -10.09 -25.96
N ASP A 89 -5.18 -9.72 -25.27
CA ASP A 89 -6.52 -10.32 -25.38
C ASP A 89 -6.65 -11.76 -24.83
N GLU A 90 -5.63 -12.29 -24.15
CA GLU A 90 -5.68 -13.57 -23.45
C GLU A 90 -5.66 -13.38 -21.93
N LEU A 91 -6.47 -14.18 -21.22
CA LEU A 91 -6.47 -14.22 -19.76
C LEU A 91 -5.33 -15.14 -19.29
N VAL A 92 -4.38 -14.58 -18.56
CA VAL A 92 -3.21 -15.28 -18.04
C VAL A 92 -3.28 -15.34 -16.52
N VAL A 93 -3.16 -16.54 -15.97
CA VAL A 93 -3.11 -16.79 -14.52
C VAL A 93 -1.67 -16.67 -14.02
N VAL A 94 -1.49 -15.93 -12.93
CA VAL A 94 -0.22 -15.82 -12.22
C VAL A 94 -0.45 -16.22 -10.77
N ASP A 95 0.28 -17.24 -10.33
CA ASP A 95 0.20 -17.83 -8.98
C ASP A 95 1.51 -17.66 -8.19
N GLY A 96 1.44 -17.98 -6.91
CA GLY A 96 2.58 -17.95 -6.01
C GLY A 96 2.19 -18.14 -4.55
N ILE A 97 3.13 -17.82 -3.66
CA ILE A 97 2.95 -17.91 -2.22
C ILE A 97 2.85 -16.54 -1.57
N HIS A 98 1.87 -16.37 -0.70
CA HIS A 98 1.76 -15.24 0.20
C HIS A 98 2.01 -15.71 1.64
N VAL A 99 2.93 -15.04 2.33
CA VAL A 99 3.27 -15.34 3.72
C VAL A 99 2.62 -14.30 4.61
N LEU A 100 1.92 -14.76 5.64
CA LEU A 100 1.32 -13.92 6.67
C LEU A 100 1.86 -14.37 8.03
N MET A 101 2.48 -13.45 8.76
CA MET A 101 3.00 -13.69 10.11
C MET A 101 2.23 -12.80 11.07
N ILE A 102 1.52 -13.41 12.01
CA ILE A 102 0.69 -12.71 13.00
C ILE A 102 1.41 -12.81 14.35
N GLN A 103 1.73 -11.67 14.94
CA GLN A 103 2.37 -11.61 16.25
C GLN A 103 1.29 -11.59 17.34
N ASP A 104 1.29 -12.60 18.21
CA ASP A 104 0.25 -12.74 19.25
C ASP A 104 0.54 -11.89 20.49
N ASP A 105 1.82 -11.72 20.86
CA ASP A 105 2.23 -10.98 22.06
C ASP A 105 3.61 -10.32 21.86
N GLY A 106 3.95 -9.37 22.73
CA GLY A 106 5.22 -8.66 22.74
C GLY A 106 5.22 -7.32 21.99
N PRO A 107 6.35 -6.58 22.01
CA PRO A 107 6.45 -5.31 21.32
C PRO A 107 6.46 -5.54 19.80
N LEU A 108 5.76 -4.66 19.06
CA LEU A 108 5.81 -4.70 17.60
C LEU A 108 7.25 -4.55 17.10
N GLN A 109 7.66 -5.47 16.23
CA GLN A 109 8.94 -5.43 15.56
C GLN A 109 9.05 -4.31 14.52
N THR A 110 10.25 -4.16 13.96
CA THR A 110 10.60 -3.20 12.91
C THR A 110 9.65 -3.26 11.71
N GLU A 111 9.45 -2.10 11.06
CA GLU A 111 8.56 -2.00 9.90
C GLU A 111 9.03 -2.83 8.70
N PHE A 112 10.35 -3.03 8.58
CA PHE A 112 10.98 -3.82 7.52
C PHE A 112 12.02 -4.77 8.10
N PHE A 113 12.21 -5.89 7.43
CA PHE A 113 13.18 -6.93 7.76
C PHE A 113 13.50 -7.74 6.49
N GLN A 114 14.54 -8.58 6.53
CA GLN A 114 14.92 -9.40 5.38
C GLN A 114 14.33 -10.80 5.52
N VAL A 115 13.91 -11.36 4.39
CA VAL A 115 13.31 -12.70 4.32
C VAL A 115 13.99 -13.48 3.20
N GLN A 116 14.20 -14.78 3.42
CA GLN A 116 14.73 -15.67 2.39
C GLN A 116 13.88 -16.93 2.29
N PHE A 117 13.49 -17.27 1.07
CA PHE A 117 13.05 -18.62 0.74
C PHE A 117 14.28 -19.47 0.41
N VAL A 118 14.35 -20.66 0.98
CA VAL A 118 15.47 -21.58 0.85
C VAL A 118 15.06 -22.72 -0.06
N GLN A 119 15.89 -23.01 -1.05
CA GLN A 119 15.82 -24.17 -1.92
C GLN A 119 17.14 -24.96 -1.77
N GLU A 120 17.21 -26.18 -2.33
CA GLU A 120 18.44 -26.97 -2.27
C GLU A 120 19.62 -26.29 -2.98
N SER A 121 19.36 -25.61 -4.10
CA SER A 121 20.40 -25.05 -4.96
C SER A 121 20.63 -23.54 -4.76
N ALA A 122 19.66 -22.83 -4.18
CA ALA A 122 19.63 -21.37 -4.15
C ALA A 122 18.84 -20.81 -2.94
N THR A 123 19.02 -19.52 -2.69
CA THR A 123 18.19 -18.74 -1.76
C THR A 123 17.61 -17.55 -2.50
N ILE A 124 16.35 -17.22 -2.21
CA ILE A 124 15.62 -16.15 -2.87
C ILE A 124 15.26 -15.09 -1.84
N ASP A 125 15.82 -13.89 -2.01
CA ASP A 125 15.65 -12.75 -1.10
C ASP A 125 14.33 -12.00 -1.35
N TYR A 126 13.65 -11.67 -0.26
CA TYR A 126 12.46 -10.85 -0.17
C TYR A 126 12.60 -9.83 0.96
N VAL A 127 11.77 -8.79 0.90
CA VAL A 127 11.65 -7.80 1.98
C VAL A 127 10.40 -8.12 2.78
N GLY A 128 10.58 -8.39 4.06
CA GLY A 128 9.51 -8.45 5.02
C GLY A 128 9.03 -7.05 5.39
N TYR A 129 7.73 -6.88 5.60
CA TYR A 129 7.15 -5.62 6.03
C TYR A 129 5.98 -5.83 6.98
N ARG A 130 5.70 -4.81 7.81
CA ARG A 130 4.53 -4.76 8.68
C ARG A 130 3.36 -4.06 8.01
N TYR A 131 2.14 -4.60 8.14
CA TYR A 131 0.91 -3.91 7.75
C TYR A 131 0.62 -2.76 8.71
N PHE A 132 0.91 -1.54 8.29
CA PHE A 132 0.63 -0.33 9.07
C PHE A 132 1.20 -0.40 10.51
N ASP A 133 0.35 -0.23 11.51
CA ASP A 133 0.63 -0.37 12.95
C ASP A 133 0.05 -1.66 13.54
N LEU A 134 -0.32 -2.63 12.69
CA LEU A 134 -0.89 -3.90 13.11
C LEU A 134 0.22 -4.93 13.40
N PRO A 135 -0.02 -5.90 14.30
CA PRO A 135 0.90 -7.02 14.57
C PRO A 135 0.88 -8.06 13.44
N VAL A 136 0.87 -7.61 12.18
CA VAL A 136 0.76 -8.46 11.00
C VAL A 136 1.87 -8.11 10.05
N TYR A 137 2.57 -9.13 9.59
CA TYR A 137 3.73 -8.99 8.74
C TYR A 137 3.58 -9.88 7.51
N SER A 138 4.18 -9.45 6.41
CA SER A 138 4.19 -10.20 5.16
C SER A 138 5.46 -9.91 4.36
N VAL A 139 5.54 -10.47 3.17
CA VAL A 139 6.70 -10.45 2.29
C VAL A 139 6.37 -9.73 0.99
N MET A 140 7.31 -8.98 0.47
CA MET A 140 7.20 -8.37 -0.85
C MET A 140 8.52 -8.40 -1.60
N ASN A 141 8.41 -8.47 -2.93
CA ASN A 141 9.55 -8.33 -3.81
C ASN A 141 9.99 -6.87 -3.85
N ALA A 142 11.25 -6.59 -3.51
CA ALA A 142 11.78 -5.22 -3.39
C ALA A 142 11.78 -4.44 -4.72
N GLU A 143 11.94 -5.14 -5.86
CA GLU A 143 12.06 -4.52 -7.18
C GLU A 143 10.70 -4.20 -7.79
N THR A 144 9.74 -5.12 -7.64
CA THR A 144 8.42 -5.03 -8.28
C THR A 144 7.30 -4.56 -7.34
N ALA A 145 7.57 -4.49 -6.04
CA ALA A 145 6.56 -4.27 -4.99
C ALA A 145 5.40 -5.29 -4.99
N THR A 146 5.62 -6.47 -5.59
CA THR A 146 4.63 -7.56 -5.55
C THR A 146 4.61 -8.15 -4.13
N MET A 147 3.43 -8.24 -3.50
CA MET A 147 3.24 -8.67 -2.09
C MET A 147 3.12 -10.20 -1.91
N PHE A 148 3.62 -10.96 -2.87
CA PHE A 148 3.67 -12.41 -2.83
C PHE A 148 4.83 -12.89 -3.71
N ALA A 149 5.37 -14.08 -3.43
CA ALA A 149 6.44 -14.67 -4.21
C ALA A 149 5.87 -15.52 -5.34
N ARG A 150 6.07 -15.08 -6.59
CA ARG A 150 5.52 -15.77 -7.78
C ARG A 150 6.13 -17.15 -7.91
N ARG A 151 5.30 -18.15 -8.26
CA ARG A 151 5.76 -19.54 -8.41
C ARG A 151 6.91 -19.69 -9.41
N GLU A 152 6.89 -18.88 -10.48
CA GLU A 152 7.90 -18.84 -11.55
C GLU A 152 9.35 -18.70 -11.04
N ILE A 153 9.57 -18.04 -9.89
CA ILE A 153 10.92 -17.81 -9.36
C ILE A 153 11.54 -19.06 -8.74
N PHE A 154 10.71 -20.07 -8.43
CA PHE A 154 11.14 -21.32 -7.84
C PHE A 154 11.53 -22.37 -8.89
N TYR A 155 11.43 -22.03 -10.18
CA TYR A 155 11.95 -22.86 -11.25
C TYR A 155 13.40 -22.53 -11.55
N ASN A 156 14.22 -23.55 -11.72
CA ASN A 156 15.60 -23.37 -12.12
C ASN A 156 15.74 -23.02 -13.61
N PRO A 157 16.95 -22.67 -14.11
CA PRO A 157 17.15 -22.34 -15.52
C PRO A 157 16.80 -23.46 -16.52
N SER A 158 16.60 -24.70 -16.04
CA SER A 158 16.14 -25.83 -16.85
C SER A 158 14.62 -26.02 -16.81
N LEU A 159 13.88 -25.07 -16.21
CA LEU A 159 12.42 -25.09 -16.04
C LEU A 159 11.91 -26.27 -15.19
N VAL A 160 12.71 -26.71 -14.22
CA VAL A 160 12.29 -27.71 -13.23
C VAL A 160 12.01 -26.99 -11.91
N PHE A 161 10.86 -27.28 -11.29
CA PHE A 161 10.50 -26.75 -9.98
C PHE A 161 11.48 -27.26 -8.93
N GLU A 162 12.06 -26.35 -8.14
CA GLU A 162 12.91 -26.69 -7.02
C GLU A 162 12.13 -26.50 -5.71
N PRO A 163 11.97 -27.57 -4.90
CA PRO A 163 11.20 -27.50 -3.67
C PRO A 163 11.69 -26.43 -2.71
N ILE A 164 10.74 -25.80 -2.02
CA ILE A 164 11.03 -24.77 -1.00
C ILE A 164 11.19 -25.50 0.33
N THR A 165 12.43 -25.58 0.80
CA THR A 165 12.81 -26.37 1.98
C THR A 165 12.87 -25.55 3.26
N GLY A 166 12.82 -24.23 3.15
CA GLY A 166 12.79 -23.40 4.34
C GLY A 166 12.46 -21.94 4.09
N PHE A 167 12.19 -21.25 5.19
CA PHE A 167 11.89 -19.84 5.24
C PHE A 167 12.66 -19.20 6.39
N LYS A 168 13.49 -18.21 6.09
CA LYS A 168 14.37 -17.54 7.06
C LYS A 168 14.02 -16.08 7.17
N VAL A 169 13.91 -15.61 8.40
CA VAL A 169 13.68 -14.20 8.72
C VAL A 169 14.92 -13.63 9.38
N TYR A 170 15.36 -12.48 8.92
CA TYR A 170 16.57 -11.81 9.38
C TYR A 170 16.25 -10.39 9.86
N GLN A 171 16.86 -10.00 10.98
CA GLN A 171 16.84 -8.63 11.49
C GLN A 171 18.27 -8.17 11.78
N ASN A 172 18.71 -7.10 11.12
CA ASN A 172 20.07 -6.56 11.27
C ASN A 172 21.20 -7.61 11.08
N GLU A 173 21.07 -8.48 10.07
CA GLU A 173 22.00 -9.58 9.75
C GLU A 173 21.93 -10.81 10.67
N ASP A 174 21.18 -10.75 11.78
CA ASP A 174 20.93 -11.91 12.66
C ASP A 174 19.68 -12.67 12.20
N VAL A 175 19.72 -14.02 12.24
CA VAL A 175 18.55 -14.87 11.98
C VAL A 175 17.61 -14.76 13.18
N LEU A 176 16.39 -14.27 12.93
CA LEU A 176 15.34 -14.12 13.92
C LEU A 176 14.63 -15.46 14.15
N PHE A 177 14.19 -16.12 13.07
CA PHE A 177 13.78 -17.51 13.10
C PHE A 177 13.94 -18.17 11.73
N GLU A 178 13.94 -19.50 11.75
CA GLU A 178 13.97 -20.37 10.58
C GLU A 178 12.82 -21.38 10.70
N ILE A 179 12.10 -21.57 9.59
CA ILE A 179 11.01 -22.53 9.46
C ILE A 179 11.46 -23.55 8.43
N GLU A 180 11.39 -24.83 8.80
CA GLU A 180 11.54 -25.93 7.85
C GLU A 180 10.24 -26.06 7.05
N LEU A 181 10.36 -26.03 5.73
CA LEU A 181 9.25 -26.19 4.79
C LEU A 181 9.49 -27.42 3.91
N ASP A 182 8.43 -27.97 3.35
CA ASP A 182 8.51 -29.04 2.35
C ASP A 182 7.46 -28.77 1.26
N LEU A 183 7.57 -27.62 0.59
CA LEU A 183 6.63 -27.25 -0.47
C LEU A 183 7.12 -27.80 -1.81
N GLN A 184 6.31 -28.70 -2.36
CA GLN A 184 6.51 -29.38 -3.63
C GLN A 184 5.65 -28.75 -4.73
N GLU A 185 5.91 -29.12 -5.98
CA GLU A 185 5.16 -28.57 -7.12
C GLU A 185 3.66 -28.91 -7.07
N ASP A 186 3.34 -30.12 -6.58
CA ASP A 186 1.98 -30.66 -6.50
C ASP A 186 1.11 -29.98 -5.41
N ASP A 187 1.72 -29.21 -4.50
CA ASP A 187 0.99 -28.47 -3.47
C ASP A 187 0.28 -27.23 -4.04
N PHE A 188 0.64 -26.81 -5.25
CA PHE A 188 0.12 -25.62 -5.91
C PHE A 188 -0.93 -25.97 -6.96
N VAL A 189 -2.20 -25.76 -6.63
CA VAL A 189 -3.35 -26.25 -7.40
C VAL A 189 -4.16 -25.12 -8.05
N ILE A 190 -4.16 -23.90 -7.51
CA ILE A 190 -5.04 -22.81 -7.97
C ILE A 190 -4.86 -22.54 -9.46
N LYS A 191 -3.61 -22.52 -9.94
CA LYS A 191 -3.32 -22.10 -11.31
C LYS A 191 -4.02 -22.98 -12.33
N GLU A 192 -3.88 -24.30 -12.20
CA GLU A 192 -4.47 -25.27 -13.13
C GLU A 192 -6.00 -25.17 -13.11
N GLU A 193 -6.60 -24.95 -11.94
CA GLU A 193 -8.06 -24.80 -11.82
C GLU A 193 -8.57 -23.53 -12.49
N LEU A 194 -7.91 -22.39 -12.26
CA LEU A 194 -8.29 -21.12 -12.88
C LEU A 194 -8.10 -21.18 -14.40
N GLU A 195 -7.00 -21.75 -14.88
CA GLU A 195 -6.75 -21.93 -16.32
C GLU A 195 -7.80 -22.86 -16.95
N SER A 196 -8.16 -23.95 -16.26
CA SER A 196 -9.22 -24.87 -16.70
C SER A 196 -10.59 -24.18 -16.77
N TYR A 197 -10.94 -23.35 -15.78
CA TYR A 197 -12.17 -22.59 -15.79
C TYR A 197 -12.21 -21.59 -16.96
N ILE A 198 -11.12 -20.83 -17.16
CA ILE A 198 -10.98 -19.85 -18.24
C ILE A 198 -11.11 -20.54 -19.61
N ALA A 199 -10.50 -21.72 -19.78
CA ALA A 199 -10.60 -22.47 -21.03
C ALA A 199 -12.04 -22.90 -21.37
N ILE A 200 -12.89 -23.13 -20.36
CA ILE A 200 -14.28 -23.55 -20.54
C ILE A 200 -15.22 -22.34 -20.71
N HIS A 201 -15.02 -21.27 -19.94
CA HIS A 201 -15.97 -20.15 -19.83
C HIS A 201 -15.52 -18.88 -20.56
N ASN A 202 -14.24 -18.80 -20.94
CA ASN A 202 -13.63 -17.61 -21.54
C ASN A 202 -13.80 -16.33 -20.68
N ASP A 203 -13.87 -16.50 -19.36
CA ASP A 203 -13.98 -15.43 -18.37
C ASP A 203 -13.35 -15.86 -17.04
N ALA A 204 -13.09 -14.90 -16.16
CA ALA A 204 -12.60 -15.16 -14.81
C ALA A 204 -13.73 -15.66 -13.89
N PRO A 205 -13.45 -16.56 -12.93
CA PRO A 205 -14.46 -16.98 -11.96
C PRO A 205 -14.97 -15.81 -11.10
N SER A 206 -16.26 -15.82 -10.82
CA SER A 206 -16.91 -14.83 -9.92
C SER A 206 -17.48 -15.45 -8.66
N GLU A 207 -17.40 -16.77 -8.53
CA GLU A 207 -17.81 -17.57 -7.38
C GLU A 207 -16.61 -18.39 -6.89
N GLU A 208 -16.67 -18.83 -5.64
CA GLU A 208 -15.65 -19.69 -5.03
C GLU A 208 -15.81 -21.14 -5.50
N ASP A 209 -14.72 -21.90 -5.46
CA ASP A 209 -14.69 -23.34 -5.79
C ASP A 209 -13.83 -24.10 -4.75
N LEU A 210 -13.60 -25.38 -4.97
CA LEU A 210 -12.96 -26.28 -4.02
C LEU A 210 -11.55 -25.81 -3.58
N HIS A 211 -10.70 -25.37 -4.52
CA HIS A 211 -9.32 -24.97 -4.22
C HIS A 211 -9.02 -23.49 -4.45
N TYR A 212 -10.03 -22.67 -4.74
CA TYR A 212 -9.89 -21.21 -4.71
C TYR A 212 -11.10 -20.51 -4.12
N ALA A 213 -10.84 -19.55 -3.25
CA ALA A 213 -11.80 -18.61 -2.70
C ALA A 213 -11.49 -17.18 -3.18
N LEU A 214 -12.46 -16.27 -3.00
CA LEU A 214 -12.37 -14.90 -3.46
C LEU A 214 -12.08 -13.96 -2.30
N SER A 215 -10.98 -13.20 -2.37
CA SER A 215 -10.69 -12.20 -1.35
C SER A 215 -11.71 -11.06 -1.39
N PRO A 216 -12.17 -10.55 -0.24
CA PRO A 216 -13.23 -9.55 -0.19
C PRO A 216 -12.82 -8.23 -0.86
N GLU A 217 -13.76 -7.59 -1.56
CA GLU A 217 -13.49 -6.29 -2.17
C GLU A 217 -13.44 -5.18 -1.12
N VAL A 218 -12.30 -4.49 -1.03
CA VAL A 218 -12.13 -3.37 -0.09
C VAL A 218 -12.54 -2.06 -0.76
N ILE A 219 -13.79 -1.64 -0.53
CA ILE A 219 -14.30 -0.33 -0.97
C ILE A 219 -14.12 0.70 0.14
N ILE A 220 -13.25 1.69 -0.08
CA ILE A 220 -12.96 2.77 0.87
C ILE A 220 -13.57 4.09 0.38
N ASP A 221 -14.51 4.65 1.13
CA ASP A 221 -15.06 5.99 0.85
C ASP A 221 -14.28 7.10 1.58
N THR A 222 -13.33 7.70 0.87
CA THR A 222 -12.52 8.82 1.39
C THR A 222 -13.20 10.18 1.22
N LYS A 223 -14.31 10.27 0.48
CA LYS A 223 -14.91 11.56 0.06
C LYS A 223 -15.23 12.49 1.23
N PRO A 224 -15.85 12.05 2.34
CA PRO A 224 -16.23 12.97 3.41
C PRO A 224 -15.02 13.67 4.04
N ILE A 225 -13.94 12.94 4.29
CA ILE A 225 -12.71 13.45 4.91
C ILE A 225 -11.98 14.40 3.94
N VAL A 226 -11.86 13.99 2.67
CA VAL A 226 -11.21 14.79 1.62
C VAL A 226 -11.96 16.11 1.40
N ILE A 227 -13.29 16.08 1.24
CA ILE A 227 -14.10 17.28 1.02
C ILE A 227 -13.98 18.24 2.21
N ARG A 228 -14.01 17.72 3.44
CA ARG A 228 -13.84 18.53 4.66
C ARG A 228 -12.51 19.26 4.66
N ASN A 229 -11.41 18.54 4.46
CA ASN A 229 -10.06 19.11 4.52
C ASN A 229 -9.80 20.09 3.36
N LEU A 230 -10.28 19.77 2.17
CA LEU A 230 -10.19 20.65 1.00
C LEU A 230 -10.99 21.94 1.19
N SER A 231 -12.17 21.86 1.80
CA SER A 231 -12.99 23.04 2.14
C SER A 231 -12.27 23.96 3.15
N ILE A 232 -11.67 23.39 4.20
CA ILE A 232 -10.87 24.14 5.18
C ILE A 232 -9.69 24.84 4.49
N TYR A 233 -8.99 24.14 3.60
CA TYR A 233 -7.87 24.72 2.85
C TYR A 233 -8.31 25.87 1.93
N ILE A 234 -9.42 25.73 1.21
CA ILE A 234 -9.96 26.79 0.34
C ILE A 234 -10.33 28.04 1.16
N ILE A 235 -10.96 27.87 2.32
CA ILE A 235 -11.33 28.98 3.20
C ILE A 235 -10.07 29.70 3.71
N LEU A 236 -9.08 28.95 4.21
CA LEU A 236 -7.82 29.50 4.72
C LEU A 236 -7.02 30.21 3.64
N SER A 237 -6.85 29.57 2.46
CA SER A 237 -6.14 30.17 1.34
C SER A 237 -6.84 31.42 0.82
N SER A 238 -8.17 31.45 0.78
CA SER A 238 -8.96 32.64 0.44
C SER A 238 -8.77 33.77 1.46
N LEU A 239 -8.78 33.44 2.76
CA LEU A 239 -8.52 34.41 3.83
C LEU A 239 -7.11 34.99 3.74
N ILE A 240 -6.10 34.15 3.54
CA ILE A 240 -4.71 34.57 3.37
C ILE A 240 -4.57 35.44 2.12
N THR A 241 -5.19 35.04 1.00
CA THR A 241 -5.23 35.83 -0.23
C THR A 241 -5.81 37.21 0.06
N TYR A 242 -6.97 37.27 0.70
CA TYR A 242 -7.62 38.52 1.07
C TYR A 242 -6.72 39.40 1.92
N LEU A 243 -6.09 38.85 2.95
CA LEU A 243 -5.16 39.59 3.82
C LEU A 243 -3.96 40.10 3.03
N ILE A 244 -3.26 39.28 2.24
CA ILE A 244 -2.08 39.68 1.47
C ILE A 244 -2.43 40.82 0.48
N PHE A 245 -3.56 40.73 -0.21
CA PHE A 245 -3.94 41.73 -1.21
C PHE A 245 -4.59 42.99 -0.60
N LYS A 246 -5.24 42.91 0.56
CA LYS A 246 -5.81 44.07 1.27
C LYS A 246 -4.78 44.82 2.10
N TYR A 247 -3.85 44.12 2.77
CA TYR A 247 -2.80 44.73 3.60
C TYR A 247 -1.62 45.28 2.79
N ARG A 248 -1.46 44.87 1.52
CA ARG A 248 -0.61 45.61 0.57
C ARG A 248 -1.26 46.96 0.31
N ASN A 249 -0.94 47.93 1.18
CA ASN A 249 -1.35 49.32 1.15
C ASN A 249 -1.69 49.78 -0.28
N LYS A 250 -2.92 50.29 -0.45
CA LYS A 250 -3.34 51.08 -1.60
C LYS A 250 -2.57 52.41 -1.65
N LYS A 251 -1.23 52.39 -1.69
CA LYS A 251 -0.47 53.56 -2.12
C LYS A 251 -0.61 53.61 -3.64
N LEU A 252 -1.34 54.59 -4.13
CA LEU A 252 -1.47 54.91 -5.56
C LEU A 252 -0.11 55.23 -6.22
N GLY A 253 0.97 55.37 -5.45
CA GLY A 253 2.33 55.49 -5.93
C GLY A 253 3.32 54.68 -5.09
N ARG A 254 4.47 54.34 -5.69
CA ARG A 254 5.59 53.65 -5.02
C ARG A 254 6.31 54.53 -3.98
N LYS A 255 5.84 55.77 -3.76
CA LYS A 255 6.37 56.79 -2.86
C LYS A 255 5.22 57.31 -1.99
N ASP A 256 5.55 57.79 -0.79
CA ASP A 256 4.59 58.58 -0.01
C ASP A 256 4.14 59.80 -0.83
N PRO A 257 2.84 60.16 -0.78
CA PRO A 257 2.38 61.40 -1.40
C PRO A 257 3.23 62.55 -0.85
N THR A 258 3.71 63.40 -1.76
CA THR A 258 4.43 64.62 -1.42
C THR A 258 3.59 65.44 -0.43
N GLU A 259 4.25 66.16 0.48
CA GLU A 259 3.61 67.02 1.50
C GLU A 259 2.46 67.87 0.94
N ALA A 260 2.63 68.41 -0.28
CA ALA A 260 1.60 69.19 -0.97
C ALA A 260 0.33 68.37 -1.31
N LEU A 261 0.48 67.12 -1.76
CA LEU A 261 -0.63 66.26 -2.14
C LEU A 261 -1.40 65.72 -0.92
N LYS A 262 -0.71 65.51 0.21
CA LYS A 262 -1.36 65.17 1.49
C LYS A 262 -2.28 66.30 1.96
N LYS A 263 -1.79 67.53 1.87
CA LYS A 263 -2.53 68.73 2.30
C LYS A 263 -3.77 69.01 1.45
N ASP A 264 -3.73 68.66 0.16
CA ASP A 264 -4.90 68.76 -0.72
C ASP A 264 -5.92 67.63 -0.51
N LEU A 265 -5.48 66.43 -0.14
CA LEU A 265 -6.37 65.32 0.24
C LEU A 265 -7.09 65.60 1.57
N ASP A 266 -6.39 66.19 2.55
CA ASP A 266 -6.98 66.57 3.85
C ASP A 266 -8.01 67.70 3.74
N ARG A 267 -8.02 68.46 2.63
CA ARG A 267 -9.02 69.50 2.35
C ARG A 267 -10.29 68.97 1.68
N LEU A 268 -10.28 67.73 1.23
CA LEU A 268 -11.40 67.07 0.54
C LEU A 268 -12.20 66.12 1.46
N GLN A 269 -11.75 65.92 2.71
CA GLN A 269 -12.51 65.28 3.79
C GLN A 269 -13.24 66.33 4.63
#